data_AF-A0A3D5V1V0-F1
#
_entry.id   AF-A0A3D5V1V0-F1
#
_cell.length_a   1.000
_cell.length_b   1.000
_cell.length_c   1.000
_cell.angle_alpha   90.00
_cell.angle_beta   90.00
_cell.angle_gamma   90.00
#
_symmetry.space_group_name_H-M   'P 1'
#
loop_
_entity.id
_entity.type
_entity.pdbx_description
1 polymer ?
#
loop_
_entity_poly.entity_id
_entity_poly.type
_entity_poly.pdbx_seq_one_letter_code
_entity_poly.pdbx_strand_id
1 'polypeptide(L)'
;MPPSQLFVPKLVTVLREGYRFADFRSDFIAGLTVSIVALPLSMALAIASGTTPDKGLVTAVVAGFLISALGGSRFQIGGPTGAFVVVVFNVIAVHGYDGLVLASAMAGLLLIGAGLLRVGTFIKY
;
A
#
# COMPACT_ATOMS: atom_id res chain seq x y z
N MET A 1 25.62 0.51 2.67
CA MET A 1 24.64 -0.07 3.62
C MET A 1 24.77 -1.58 3.57
N PRO A 2 24.89 -2.29 4.70
CA PRO A 2 24.97 -3.74 4.70
C PRO A 2 23.67 -4.35 4.11
N PRO A 3 23.75 -5.43 3.31
CA PRO A 3 22.61 -5.99 2.59
C PRO A 3 21.46 -6.47 3.51
N SER A 4 21.74 -6.73 4.79
CA SER A 4 20.75 -7.12 5.80
C SER A 4 19.81 -5.99 6.21
N GLN A 5 20.17 -4.71 6.00
CA GLN A 5 19.30 -3.58 6.37
C GLN A 5 18.28 -3.20 5.29
N LEU A 6 18.38 -3.75 4.07
CA LEU A 6 17.46 -3.41 2.98
C LEU A 6 16.04 -3.95 3.19
N PHE A 7 15.90 -5.06 3.91
CA PHE A 7 14.62 -5.75 4.14
C PHE A 7 14.07 -5.54 5.56
N VAL A 8 14.71 -4.70 6.38
CA VAL A 8 14.20 -4.40 7.71
C VAL A 8 13.11 -3.34 7.57
N PRO A 9 11.86 -3.62 7.99
CA PRO A 9 10.80 -2.62 7.92
C PRO A 9 11.16 -1.38 8.73
N LYS A 10 10.77 -0.20 8.23
CA LYS A 10 11.09 1.07 8.89
C LYS A 10 10.49 1.14 10.28
N LEU A 11 9.35 0.50 10.51
CA LEU A 11 8.74 0.30 11.84
C LEU A 11 9.77 -0.20 12.86
N VAL A 12 10.51 -1.28 12.54
CA VAL A 12 11.51 -1.87 13.44
C VAL A 12 12.64 -0.89 13.72
N THR A 13 13.10 -0.15 12.70
CA THR A 13 14.18 0.82 12.89
C THR A 13 13.77 2.00 13.76
N VAL A 14 12.55 2.53 13.58
CA VAL A 14 12.03 3.66 14.36
C VAL A 14 11.81 3.28 15.82
N LEU A 15 11.31 2.06 16.07
CA LEU A 15 11.20 1.56 17.45
C LEU A 15 12.57 1.41 18.12
N ARG A 16 13.61 1.00 17.37
CA ARG A 16 14.99 0.89 17.88
C ARG A 16 15.66 2.25 18.12
N GLU A 17 15.28 3.28 17.36
CA GLU A 17 15.80 4.65 17.50
C GLU A 17 15.23 5.36 18.76
N GLY A 18 14.19 4.80 19.39
CA GLY A 18 13.59 5.32 20.63
C GLY A 18 12.31 6.11 20.37
N TYR A 19 11.20 5.39 20.24
CA TYR A 19 9.87 5.97 19.99
C TYR A 19 9.25 6.53 21.28
N ARG A 20 9.02 7.85 21.34
CA ARG A 20 8.52 8.52 22.54
C ARG A 20 7.00 8.70 22.49
N PHE A 21 6.39 8.92 23.65
CA PHE A 21 4.95 9.22 23.73
C PHE A 21 4.55 10.48 22.95
N ALA A 22 5.45 11.46 22.85
CA ALA A 22 5.22 12.65 22.02
C ALA A 22 5.13 12.32 20.52
N ASP A 23 5.97 11.39 20.03
CA ASP A 23 5.94 10.90 18.65
C ASP A 23 4.63 10.15 18.39
N PHE A 24 4.23 9.27 19.32
CA PHE A 24 2.93 8.56 19.24
C PHE A 24 1.75 9.52 19.11
N ARG A 25 1.70 10.56 19.93
CA ARG A 25 0.61 11.56 19.86
C ARG A 25 0.61 12.28 18.51
N SER A 26 1.78 12.66 18.00
CA SER A 26 1.90 13.32 16.70
C SER A 26 1.46 12.40 15.57
N ASP A 27 1.95 11.16 15.55
CA ASP A 27 1.63 10.16 14.52
C ASP A 27 0.14 9.77 14.57
N PHE A 28 -0.45 9.69 15.75
CA PHE A 28 -1.88 9.40 15.92
C PHE A 28 -2.76 10.51 15.33
N ILE A 29 -2.46 11.78 15.63
CA ILE A 29 -3.21 12.92 15.08
C ILE A 29 -3.03 12.95 13.55
N ALA A 30 -1.80 12.77 13.05
CA ALA A 30 -1.53 12.72 11.62
C ALA A 30 -2.29 11.57 10.94
N GLY A 31 -2.30 10.38 11.54
CA GLY A 31 -3.03 9.22 11.05
C GLY A 31 -4.55 9.47 10.96
N LEU A 32 -5.14 10.12 11.96
CA LEU A 32 -6.55 10.52 11.93
C LEU A 32 -6.84 11.50 10.79
N THR A 33 -6.03 12.55 10.65
CA THR A 33 -6.19 13.55 9.58
C THR A 33 -6.11 12.91 8.19
N VAL A 34 -5.12 12.04 7.98
CA VAL A 34 -4.94 11.31 6.72
C VAL A 34 -6.12 10.37 6.46
N SER A 35 -6.59 9.65 7.48
CA SER A 35 -7.69 8.68 7.34
C SER A 35 -8.98 9.34 6.89
N ILE A 36 -9.30 10.54 7.40
CA ILE A 36 -10.49 11.31 7.01
C ILE A 36 -10.50 11.60 5.50
N VAL A 37 -9.34 11.88 4.90
CA VAL A 37 -9.21 12.13 3.45
C VAL A 37 -9.12 10.83 2.66
N ALA A 38 -8.46 9.80 3.20
CA ALA A 38 -8.22 8.53 2.53
C ALA A 38 -9.50 7.70 2.34
N LEU A 39 -10.42 7.71 3.31
CA LEU A 39 -11.69 6.96 3.24
C LEU A 39 -12.54 7.34 2.00
N PRO A 40 -12.91 8.61 1.75
CA PRO A 40 -13.69 8.98 0.58
C PRO A 40 -12.91 8.79 -0.72
N LEU A 41 -11.60 9.07 -0.74
CA LEU A 41 -10.76 8.84 -1.91
C LEU A 41 -10.76 7.36 -2.32
N SER A 42 -10.61 6.46 -1.35
CA SER A 42 -10.61 5.02 -1.59
C SER A 42 -11.94 4.52 -2.12
N MET A 43 -13.07 5.04 -1.61
CA MET A 43 -14.40 4.70 -2.11
C MET A 43 -14.59 5.20 -3.55
N ALA A 44 -14.17 6.43 -3.85
CA ALA A 44 -14.26 7.01 -5.18
C ALA A 44 -13.44 6.21 -6.21
N LEU A 45 -12.21 5.81 -5.86
CA LEU A 45 -11.36 5.00 -6.74
C LEU A 45 -11.92 3.60 -6.99
N ALA A 46 -12.57 2.99 -5.98
CA ALA A 46 -13.24 1.70 -6.15
C ALA A 46 -14.41 1.78 -7.14
N ILE A 47 -15.25 2.81 -7.01
CA ILE A 47 -16.36 3.08 -7.94
C ILE A 47 -15.82 3.33 -9.35
N ALA A 48 -14.79 4.18 -9.47
CA ALA A 48 -14.17 4.49 -10.76
C ALA A 48 -13.53 3.26 -11.44
N SER A 49 -13.11 2.28 -10.64
CA SER A 49 -12.54 1.02 -11.12
C SER A 49 -13.61 -0.03 -11.45
N GLY A 50 -14.91 0.28 -11.33
CA GLY A 50 -15.99 -0.66 -11.62
C GLY A 50 -16.30 -1.65 -10.48
N THR A 51 -15.91 -1.32 -9.24
CA THR A 51 -16.19 -2.14 -8.05
C THR A 51 -17.07 -1.39 -7.04
N THR A 52 -17.52 -2.09 -6.00
CA THR A 52 -18.32 -1.50 -4.94
C THR A 52 -17.45 -0.76 -3.90
N PRO A 53 -17.98 0.30 -3.24
CA PRO A 53 -17.20 1.12 -2.30
C PRO A 53 -16.59 0.34 -1.13
N ASP A 54 -17.26 -0.72 -0.67
CA ASP A 54 -16.76 -1.59 0.41
C ASP A 54 -15.42 -2.25 0.03
N LYS A 55 -15.23 -2.63 -1.24
CA LYS A 55 -13.97 -3.22 -1.71
C LYS A 55 -12.82 -2.23 -1.64
N GLY A 56 -13.09 -0.96 -1.97
CA GLY A 56 -12.14 0.13 -1.78
C GLY A 56 -11.70 0.25 -0.33
N LEU A 57 -12.67 0.37 0.58
CA LEU A 57 -12.42 0.52 2.02
C LEU A 57 -11.60 -0.65 2.59
N VAL A 58 -12.01 -1.90 2.29
CA VAL A 58 -11.28 -3.08 2.74
C VAL A 58 -9.85 -3.09 2.20
N THR A 59 -9.67 -2.74 0.92
CA THR A 59 -8.34 -2.66 0.30
C THR A 59 -7.48 -1.59 0.97
N ALA A 60 -8.01 -0.41 1.24
CA ALA A 60 -7.26 0.66 1.92
C ALA A 60 -6.85 0.29 3.35
N VAL A 61 -7.73 -0.34 4.12
CA VAL A 61 -7.41 -0.76 5.50
C VAL A 61 -6.35 -1.86 5.50
N VAL A 62 -6.54 -2.91 4.70
CA VAL A 62 -5.61 -4.06 4.66
C VAL A 62 -4.26 -3.65 4.07
N ALA A 63 -4.26 -2.95 2.93
CA ALA A 63 -3.02 -2.49 2.30
C ALA A 63 -2.32 -1.45 3.17
N GLY A 64 -3.06 -0.51 3.77
CA GLY A 64 -2.51 0.48 4.69
C GLY A 64 -1.80 -0.17 5.87
N PHE A 65 -2.43 -1.13 6.54
CA PHE A 65 -1.82 -1.87 7.65
C PHE A 65 -0.56 -2.62 7.21
N LEU A 66 -0.63 -3.40 6.12
CA LEU A 66 0.52 -4.19 5.64
C LEU A 66 1.68 -3.30 5.19
N ILE A 67 1.40 -2.20 4.48
CA ILE A 67 2.41 -1.25 4.02
C ILE A 67 3.02 -0.49 5.21
N SER A 68 2.24 -0.08 6.21
CA SER A 68 2.79 0.54 7.42
C SER A 68 3.65 -0.44 8.24
N ALA A 69 3.30 -1.73 8.26
CA ALA A 69 4.06 -2.74 9.00
C ALA A 69 5.36 -3.17 8.29
N LEU A 70 5.34 -3.29 6.96
CA LEU A 70 6.42 -3.86 6.15
C LEU A 70 7.18 -2.82 5.31
N GLY A 71 6.70 -1.58 5.25
CA GLY A 71 7.22 -0.53 4.38
C GLY A 71 8.59 0.00 4.79
N GLY A 72 9.26 0.65 3.83
CA GLY A 72 10.61 1.20 3.99
C GLY A 72 10.66 2.69 4.38
N SER A 73 9.52 3.37 4.47
CA SER A 73 9.43 4.81 4.74
C SER A 73 8.62 5.10 6.00
N ARG A 74 9.03 6.15 6.74
CA ARG A 74 8.39 6.58 8.00
C ARG A 74 7.01 7.19 7.77
N PHE A 75 6.76 7.77 6.60
CA PHE A 75 5.55 8.55 6.30
C PHE A 75 4.79 8.00 5.07
N GLN A 76 5.06 6.76 4.67
CA GLN A 76 4.36 6.14 3.55
C GLN A 76 2.97 5.68 3.97
N ILE A 77 1.98 6.03 3.14
CA ILE A 77 0.58 5.63 3.30
C ILE A 77 0.25 4.68 2.15
N GLY A 78 -0.28 3.50 2.50
CA GLY A 78 -0.72 2.48 1.55
C GLY A 78 -2.21 2.61 1.23
N GLY A 79 -2.58 2.41 -0.04
CA GLY A 79 -3.98 2.41 -0.47
C GLY A 79 -4.16 2.28 -1.99
N PRO A 80 -5.41 2.23 -2.46
CA PRO A 80 -5.71 2.22 -3.89
C PRO A 80 -5.20 3.51 -4.56
N THR A 81 -4.63 3.37 -5.75
CA THR A 81 -3.90 4.43 -6.45
C THR A 81 -4.59 4.78 -7.76
N GLY A 82 -4.81 6.08 -8.00
CA GLY A 82 -5.48 6.59 -9.21
C GLY A 82 -4.87 6.11 -10.53
N ALA A 83 -3.54 5.97 -10.58
CA ALA A 83 -2.81 5.51 -11.77
C ALA A 83 -3.23 4.10 -12.25
N PHE A 84 -3.79 3.27 -11.37
CA PHE A 84 -4.19 1.90 -11.69
C PHE A 84 -5.69 1.75 -11.97
N VAL A 85 -6.51 2.80 -11.79
CA VAL A 85 -7.97 2.71 -11.95
C VAL A 85 -8.38 2.17 -13.31
N VAL A 86 -7.78 2.70 -14.39
CA VAL A 86 -8.10 2.27 -15.77
C VAL A 86 -7.68 0.82 -16.00
N VAL A 87 -6.54 0.39 -15.44
CA VAL A 87 -6.07 -1.00 -15.56
C VAL A 87 -7.02 -1.94 -14.84
N VAL A 88 -7.39 -1.63 -13.59
CA VAL A 88 -8.31 -2.43 -12.78
C VAL A 88 -9.69 -2.51 -13.45
N PHE A 89 -10.21 -1.39 -13.94
CA PHE A 89 -11.47 -1.32 -14.67
C PHE A 89 -11.46 -2.26 -15.89
N ASN A 90 -10.41 -2.19 -16.72
CA ASN A 90 -10.31 -3.04 -17.90
C ASN A 90 -10.16 -4.53 -17.54
N VAL A 91 -9.40 -4.86 -16.49
CA VAL A 91 -9.28 -6.25 -16.04
C VAL A 91 -10.63 -6.80 -15.60
N ILE A 92 -11.41 -6.04 -14.82
CA ILE A 92 -12.77 -6.44 -14.42
C ILE A 92 -13.67 -6.57 -15.64
N ALA A 93 -13.62 -5.62 -16.58
CA ALA A 93 -14.46 -5.64 -17.77
C ALA A 93 -14.22 -6.87 -18.65
N VAL A 94 -12.97 -7.35 -18.74
CA VAL A 94 -12.59 -8.48 -19.60
C VAL A 94 -12.64 -9.83 -18.87
N HIS A 95 -12.23 -9.88 -17.60
CA HIS A 95 -12.01 -11.12 -16.85
C HIS A 95 -12.91 -11.27 -15.61
N GLY A 96 -13.77 -10.27 -15.34
CA GLY A 96 -14.58 -10.23 -14.13
C GLY A 96 -13.78 -9.93 -12.86
N TYR A 97 -14.49 -9.89 -11.73
CA TYR A 97 -13.89 -9.63 -10.42
C TYR A 97 -12.94 -10.75 -9.97
N ASP A 98 -13.28 -12.01 -10.24
CA ASP A 98 -12.42 -13.15 -9.91
C ASP A 98 -11.08 -13.08 -10.68
N GLY A 99 -11.14 -12.63 -11.94
CA GLY A 99 -9.96 -12.34 -12.75
C GLY A 99 -9.09 -11.24 -12.15
N LEU A 100 -9.69 -10.18 -11.59
CA LEU A 100 -8.95 -9.14 -10.87
C LEU A 100 -8.24 -9.68 -9.62
N VAL A 101 -8.92 -10.51 -8.83
CA VAL A 101 -8.33 -11.10 -7.61
C VAL A 101 -7.13 -11.95 -7.97
N LEU A 102 -7.25 -12.82 -8.99
CA LEU A 102 -6.15 -13.65 -9.46
C LEU A 102 -5.01 -12.81 -10.04
N ALA A 103 -5.31 -11.83 -10.89
CA ALA A 103 -4.31 -10.92 -11.45
C ALA A 103 -3.56 -10.15 -10.37
N SER A 104 -4.26 -9.71 -9.32
CA SER A 104 -3.66 -9.01 -8.18
C SER A 104 -2.74 -9.92 -7.38
N ALA A 105 -3.12 -11.18 -7.15
CA ALA A 105 -2.28 -12.17 -6.50
C ALA A 105 -1.01 -12.47 -7.33
N MET A 106 -1.16 -12.65 -8.65
CA MET A 106 -0.03 -12.82 -9.57
C MET A 106 0.90 -11.60 -9.55
N ALA A 107 0.35 -10.39 -9.63
CA ALA A 107 1.12 -9.16 -9.53
C ALA A 107 1.90 -9.08 -8.21
N GLY A 108 1.28 -9.46 -7.09
CA GLY A 108 1.94 -9.54 -5.78
C GLY A 108 3.13 -10.50 -5.80
N LEU A 109 2.97 -11.70 -6.34
CA LEU A 109 4.05 -12.68 -6.47
C LEU A 109 5.19 -12.17 -7.37
N LEU A 110 4.84 -11.54 -8.49
CA LEU A 110 5.82 -10.93 -9.40
C LEU A 110 6.59 -9.79 -8.71
N LEU A 111 5.90 -8.94 -7.94
CA LEU A 111 6.53 -7.85 -7.18
C LEU A 111 7.45 -8.38 -6.07
N ILE A 112 7.06 -9.46 -5.37
CA ILE A 112 7.93 -10.14 -4.41
C ILE A 112 9.19 -10.67 -5.11
N GLY A 113 9.03 -11.37 -6.24
CA GLY A 113 10.16 -11.86 -7.04
C GLY A 113 11.08 -10.73 -7.52
N ALA A 114 10.52 -9.65 -8.05
CA ALA A 114 11.27 -8.46 -8.46
C ALA A 114 12.01 -7.80 -7.29
N GLY A 115 11.40 -7.77 -6.11
CA GLY A 115 12.02 -7.28 -4.87
C GLY A 115 13.22 -8.14 -4.43
N LEU A 116 13.09 -9.46 -4.48
CA LEU A 116 14.18 -10.40 -4.17
C LEU A 116 15.34 -10.28 -5.17
N LEU A 117 15.02 -10.07 -6.45
CA LEU A 117 16.00 -9.81 -7.52
C LEU A 117 16.56 -8.38 -7.50
N ARG A 118 16.13 -7.52 -6.57
CA ARG A 118 16.55 -6.11 -6.42
C ARG A 118 16.33 -5.24 -7.65
N VAL A 119 15.34 -5.58 -8.48
CA VAL A 119 15.00 -4.85 -9.71
C VAL A 119 14.58 -3.39 -9.43
N GLY A 120 14.10 -3.11 -8.21
CA GLY A 120 13.76 -1.75 -7.77
C GLY A 120 14.91 -0.74 -7.88
N THR A 121 16.18 -1.17 -7.93
CA THR A 121 17.32 -0.27 -8.15
C THR A 121 17.32 0.35 -9.55
N PHE A 122 16.78 -0.36 -10.54
CA PHE A 122 16.68 0.13 -11.93
C PHE A 122 15.52 1.11 -12.12
N ILE A 123 14.44 0.98 -11.34
CA ILE A 123 13.24 1.85 -11.42
C ILE A 123 13.50 3.25 -10.83
N LYS A 124 14.63 3.44 -10.14
CA LYS A 124 15.00 4.74 -9.54
C LYS A 124 15.31 5.83 -10.58
N TYR A 125 15.57 5.45 -11.83
CA TYR A 125 15.97 6.33 -12.94
C TYR A 125 14.91 6.32 -14.04
#